data_AF-A0A8S3TWA5-F1
#
_entry.id   AF-A0A8S3TWA5-F1
#
_cell.length_a   1.000
_cell.length_b   1.000
_cell.length_c   1.000
_cell.angle_alpha   90.00
_cell.angle_beta   90.00
_cell.angle_gamma   90.00
#
_symmetry.space_group_name_H-M   'P 1'
#
loop_
_entity.id
_entity.type
_entity.pdbx_description
1 polymer ?
#
loop_
_entity_poly.entity_id
_entity_poly.type
_entity_poly.pdbx_seq_one_letter_code
_entity_poly.pdbx_strand_id
1 'polypeptide(L)'
;MSGIYGNGKVCLSDDVCLKLEPGLYKILAESTDYDKLLAVWKGWRDACRVMKPKYVEYISISNKAIRELGYKDYGDYWRSHYDVPTFEEDLENLLKQLQPLYQNLHTYVRSKLMAVYGEDKFPESGHIPAHLLGNMWGQHWNNIYHLLVPFKNKEDIDVTQAMRDQGYTPKKMFEVAEEFFTSLGLEKMPATFWNDTIMVNPPGVEMVCHASAWDFIIKRTLVTMENLFVIHHEMGHIQYFLQYKNQPVKFREGANNGFHEAIGDVMALSVSTPEHLHKINLLDKVENDEAYTNHHDQLI
;
A
#
# COMPACT_ATOMS: atom_id res chain seq x y z
N MET A 1 -21.27 -6.15 -3.41
CA MET A 1 -19.93 -6.76 -3.60
C MET A 1 -19.04 -6.52 -2.38
N SER A 2 -19.01 -5.31 -1.83
CA SER A 2 -18.24 -4.97 -0.61
C SER A 2 -18.50 -5.89 0.58
N GLY A 3 -19.75 -6.28 0.84
CA GLY A 3 -20.07 -7.24 1.92
C GLY A 3 -19.52 -8.66 1.70
N ILE A 4 -19.36 -9.10 0.45
CA ILE A 4 -18.71 -10.39 0.13
C ILE A 4 -17.21 -10.29 0.42
N TYR A 5 -16.60 -9.17 0.04
CA TYR A 5 -15.18 -8.92 0.28
C TYR A 5 -14.89 -8.79 1.78
N GLY A 6 -15.60 -7.92 2.49
CA GLY A 6 -15.35 -7.66 3.92
C GLY A 6 -15.62 -8.85 4.85
N ASN A 7 -16.52 -9.76 4.46
CA ASN A 7 -16.85 -10.96 5.24
C ASN A 7 -16.17 -12.24 4.71
N GLY A 8 -15.36 -12.14 3.66
CA GLY A 8 -14.63 -13.27 3.11
C GLY A 8 -13.74 -13.91 4.17
N LYS A 9 -13.73 -15.25 4.22
CA LYS A 9 -12.87 -16.02 5.11
C LYS A 9 -12.35 -17.26 4.42
N VAL A 10 -11.16 -17.69 4.81
CA VAL A 10 -10.52 -18.93 4.35
C VAL A 10 -10.28 -19.82 5.55
N CYS A 11 -10.76 -21.05 5.49
CA CYS A 11 -10.59 -22.03 6.54
C CYS A 11 -9.41 -22.94 6.22
N LEU A 12 -8.38 -22.92 7.06
CA LEU A 12 -7.17 -23.75 6.94
C LEU A 12 -7.37 -25.14 7.58
N SER A 13 -8.32 -25.24 8.51
CA SER A 13 -8.83 -26.45 9.12
C SER A 13 -10.29 -26.22 9.54
N ASP A 14 -10.98 -27.25 10.03
CA ASP A 14 -12.39 -27.17 10.44
C ASP A 14 -12.63 -26.09 11.52
N ASP A 15 -11.63 -25.84 12.37
CA ASP A 15 -11.73 -24.89 13.49
C ASP A 15 -11.04 -23.54 13.23
N VAL A 16 -10.24 -23.40 12.16
CA VAL A 16 -9.42 -22.20 11.91
C VAL A 16 -9.82 -21.53 10.60
N CYS A 17 -10.71 -20.54 10.70
CA CYS A 17 -11.09 -19.67 9.60
C CYS A 17 -10.59 -18.24 9.81
N LEU A 18 -9.86 -17.73 8.82
CA LEU A 18 -9.22 -16.42 8.88
C LEU A 18 -9.85 -15.47 7.86
N LYS A 19 -10.14 -14.24 8.30
CA LYS A 19 -10.47 -13.11 7.42
C LYS A 19 -9.21 -12.61 6.72
N LEU A 20 -9.38 -11.85 5.63
CA LEU A 20 -8.27 -11.26 4.87
C LEU A 20 -7.32 -10.49 5.80
N GLU A 21 -7.84 -9.50 6.52
CA GLU A 21 -7.10 -8.72 7.51
C GLU A 21 -7.53 -9.08 8.94
N PRO A 22 -6.58 -9.27 9.89
CA PRO A 22 -5.13 -9.41 9.67
C PRO A 22 -4.71 -10.81 9.21
N GLY A 23 -5.62 -11.79 9.23
CA GLY A 23 -5.27 -13.21 9.29
C GLY A 23 -4.48 -13.70 8.08
N LEU A 24 -5.07 -13.61 6.89
CA LEU A 24 -4.43 -14.10 5.67
C LEU A 24 -3.21 -13.25 5.28
N TYR A 25 -3.27 -11.94 5.49
CA TYR A 25 -2.13 -11.05 5.25
C TYR A 25 -0.91 -11.43 6.09
N LYS A 26 -1.10 -11.71 7.38
CA LYS A 26 -0.01 -12.12 8.25
C LYS A 26 0.67 -13.40 7.73
N ILE A 27 -0.12 -14.38 7.29
CA ILE A 27 0.44 -15.61 6.73
C ILE A 27 1.23 -15.33 5.45
N LEU A 28 0.67 -14.53 4.54
CA LEU A 28 1.35 -14.21 3.28
C LEU A 28 2.64 -13.40 3.50
N ALA A 29 2.68 -12.56 4.52
CA ALA A 29 3.86 -11.74 4.84
C ALA A 29 4.99 -12.54 5.52
N GLU A 30 4.65 -13.49 6.40
CA GLU A 30 5.63 -14.15 7.28
C GLU A 30 6.01 -15.58 6.85
N SER A 31 5.15 -16.28 6.10
CA SER A 31 5.34 -17.70 5.78
C SER A 31 6.30 -17.91 4.61
N THR A 32 7.20 -18.89 4.74
CA THR A 32 8.04 -19.40 3.64
C THR A 32 7.63 -20.81 3.19
N ASP A 33 6.46 -21.30 3.63
CA ASP A 33 5.89 -22.57 3.18
C ASP A 33 5.07 -22.36 1.89
N TYR A 34 5.55 -22.93 0.78
CA TYR A 34 4.96 -22.82 -0.54
C TYR A 34 3.48 -23.26 -0.57
N ASP A 35 3.19 -24.44 -0.03
CA ASP A 35 1.86 -25.05 -0.11
C ASP A 35 0.86 -24.29 0.77
N LYS A 36 1.31 -23.80 1.92
CA LYS A 36 0.51 -22.93 2.79
C LYS A 36 0.18 -21.60 2.12
N LEU A 37 1.17 -20.95 1.49
CA LEU A 37 0.97 -19.71 0.74
C LEU A 37 -0.01 -19.91 -0.42
N LEU A 38 0.14 -21.00 -1.17
CA LEU A 38 -0.75 -21.36 -2.27
C LEU A 38 -2.18 -21.61 -1.78
N ALA A 39 -2.35 -22.35 -0.69
CA ALA A 39 -3.65 -22.64 -0.10
C ALA A 39 -4.39 -21.36 0.33
N VAL A 40 -3.69 -20.42 0.97
CA VAL A 40 -4.24 -19.11 1.36
C VAL A 40 -4.64 -18.28 0.14
N TRP A 41 -3.73 -18.15 -0.82
CA TRP A 41 -3.94 -17.35 -2.03
C TRP A 41 -5.12 -17.85 -2.88
N LYS A 42 -5.22 -19.17 -3.02
CA LYS A 42 -6.30 -19.84 -3.75
C LYS A 42 -7.61 -19.77 -2.97
N GLY A 43 -7.58 -20.08 -1.68
CA GLY A 43 -8.74 -20.06 -0.81
C GLY A 43 -9.44 -18.70 -0.81
N TRP A 44 -8.68 -17.60 -0.81
CA TRP A 44 -9.26 -16.26 -0.88
C TRP A 44 -10.02 -16.01 -2.19
N ARG A 45 -9.43 -16.40 -3.31
CA ARG A 45 -10.05 -16.29 -4.64
C ARG A 45 -11.30 -17.14 -4.75
N ASP A 46 -11.29 -18.33 -4.16
CA ASP A 46 -12.46 -19.21 -4.11
C ASP A 46 -13.58 -18.63 -3.23
N ALA A 47 -13.25 -18.07 -2.07
CA ALA A 47 -14.21 -17.39 -1.20
C ALA A 47 -14.88 -16.18 -1.89
N CYS A 48 -14.13 -15.40 -2.67
CA CYS A 48 -14.65 -14.24 -3.39
C CYS A 48 -15.24 -14.56 -4.77
N ARG A 49 -15.14 -15.80 -5.26
CA ARG A 49 -15.58 -16.22 -6.62
C ARG A 49 -17.05 -15.89 -6.89
N VAL A 50 -17.89 -15.91 -5.86
CA VAL A 50 -19.32 -15.56 -5.92
C VAL A 50 -19.59 -14.10 -6.36
N MET A 51 -18.55 -13.25 -6.38
CA MET A 51 -18.62 -11.89 -6.88
C MET A 51 -18.71 -11.79 -8.41
N LYS A 52 -18.23 -12.79 -9.15
CA LYS A 52 -18.16 -12.77 -10.63
C LYS A 52 -19.47 -12.37 -11.32
N PRO A 53 -20.63 -13.02 -11.08
CA PRO A 53 -21.88 -12.63 -11.76
C PRO A 53 -22.33 -11.20 -11.39
N LYS A 54 -22.09 -10.77 -10.15
CA LYS A 54 -22.42 -9.41 -9.69
C LYS A 54 -21.54 -8.35 -10.37
N TYR A 55 -20.29 -8.68 -10.67
CA TYR A 55 -19.40 -7.79 -11.39
C TYR A 55 -19.82 -7.60 -12.85
N VAL A 56 -20.29 -8.67 -13.50
CA VAL A 56 -20.87 -8.59 -14.87
C VAL A 56 -22.08 -7.65 -14.89
N GLU A 57 -22.98 -7.81 -13.93
CA GLU A 57 -24.16 -6.94 -13.78
C GLU A 57 -23.74 -5.48 -13.50
N TYR A 58 -22.79 -5.27 -12.58
CA TYR A 58 -22.24 -3.96 -12.27
C TYR A 58 -21.71 -3.24 -13.52
N ILE A 59 -20.89 -3.91 -14.33
CA ILE A 59 -20.36 -3.31 -15.58
C ILE A 59 -21.49 -2.98 -16.56
N SER A 60 -22.51 -3.83 -16.66
CA SER A 60 -23.67 -3.56 -17.52
C SER A 60 -24.42 -2.30 -17.10
N ILE A 61 -24.72 -2.16 -15.81
CA ILE A 61 -25.45 -1.00 -15.26
C ILE A 61 -24.60 0.27 -15.34
N SER A 62 -23.34 0.21 -14.94
CA SER A 62 -22.43 1.37 -14.96
C SER A 62 -22.25 1.92 -16.37
N ASN A 63 -22.07 1.05 -17.37
CA ASN A 63 -21.99 1.47 -18.77
C ASN A 63 -23.31 2.07 -19.29
N LYS A 64 -24.47 1.55 -18.86
CA LYS A 64 -25.76 2.11 -19.24
C LYS A 64 -25.92 3.53 -18.72
N ALA A 65 -25.65 3.75 -17.44
CA ALA A 65 -25.78 5.06 -16.80
C ALA A 65 -24.88 6.12 -17.45
N ILE A 66 -23.63 5.76 -17.73
CA ILE A 66 -22.64 6.70 -18.27
C ILE A 66 -22.85 7.02 -19.75
N ARG A 67 -23.43 6.11 -20.54
CA ARG A 67 -23.82 6.41 -21.93
C ARG A 67 -24.92 7.45 -22.05
N GLU A 68 -25.85 7.50 -21.08
CA GLU A 68 -26.88 8.54 -21.01
C GLU A 68 -26.27 9.94 -20.76
N LEU A 69 -25.04 10.00 -20.22
CA LEU A 69 -24.27 11.23 -20.01
C LEU A 69 -23.33 11.56 -21.19
N GLY A 70 -23.36 10.79 -22.27
CA GLY A 70 -22.61 11.07 -23.50
C GLY A 70 -21.22 10.42 -23.61
N TYR A 71 -20.81 9.62 -22.63
CA TYR A 71 -19.54 8.88 -22.67
C TYR A 71 -19.69 7.52 -23.36
N LYS A 72 -18.59 6.97 -23.88
CA LYS A 72 -18.58 5.68 -24.60
C LYS A 72 -18.86 4.50 -23.68
N ASP A 73 -18.19 4.49 -22.54
CA ASP A 73 -18.24 3.46 -21.51
C ASP A 73 -17.77 4.01 -20.15
N TYR A 74 -17.83 3.18 -19.11
CA TYR A 74 -17.48 3.57 -17.75
C TYR A 74 -15.99 3.91 -17.60
N GLY A 75 -15.11 3.31 -18.41
CA GLY A 75 -13.69 3.63 -18.41
C GLY A 75 -13.42 5.00 -19.05
N ASP A 76 -14.16 5.36 -20.08
CA ASP A 76 -14.13 6.69 -20.71
C ASP A 76 -14.51 7.79 -19.71
N TYR A 77 -15.59 7.57 -18.96
CA TYR A 77 -15.98 8.47 -17.86
C TYR A 77 -14.88 8.59 -16.79
N TRP A 78 -14.27 7.49 -16.36
CA TRP A 78 -13.18 7.54 -15.38
C TRP A 78 -11.98 8.33 -15.89
N ARG A 79 -11.53 8.08 -17.12
CA ARG A 79 -10.41 8.83 -17.72
C ARG A 79 -10.71 10.33 -17.88
N SER A 80 -11.98 10.71 -18.07
CA SER A 80 -12.33 12.13 -18.21
C SER A 80 -12.00 12.99 -16.98
N HIS A 81 -11.82 12.38 -15.80
CA HIS A 81 -11.39 13.11 -14.58
C HIS A 81 -9.95 13.63 -14.66
N TYR A 82 -9.16 13.14 -15.62
CA TYR A 82 -7.81 13.63 -15.87
C TYR A 82 -7.79 14.79 -16.87
N ASP A 83 -8.83 14.92 -17.72
CA ASP A 83 -8.92 15.93 -18.79
C ASP A 83 -7.68 15.98 -19.71
N VAL A 84 -7.07 14.82 -19.96
CA VAL A 84 -5.90 14.65 -20.85
C VAL A 84 -6.27 13.74 -22.03
N PRO A 85 -6.37 14.24 -23.26
CA PRO A 85 -6.69 13.41 -24.43
C PRO A 85 -5.71 12.28 -24.70
N THR A 86 -4.43 12.45 -24.35
CA THR A 86 -3.34 11.49 -24.53
C THR A 86 -3.14 10.54 -23.35
N PHE A 87 -4.06 10.53 -22.37
CA PHE A 87 -3.87 9.82 -21.09
C PHE A 87 -3.40 8.37 -21.24
N GLU A 88 -3.98 7.59 -22.15
CA GLU A 88 -3.59 6.19 -22.35
C GLU A 88 -2.18 6.06 -22.95
N GLU A 89 -1.83 6.91 -23.92
CA GLU A 89 -0.51 6.92 -24.56
C GLU A 89 0.57 7.36 -23.57
N ASP A 90 0.28 8.38 -22.76
CA ASP A 90 1.19 8.88 -21.73
C ASP A 90 1.49 7.80 -20.68
N LEU A 91 0.47 7.08 -20.20
CA LEU A 91 0.65 5.96 -19.27
C LEU A 91 1.44 4.80 -19.89
N GLU A 92 1.17 4.45 -21.15
CA GLU A 92 1.93 3.39 -21.84
C GLU A 92 3.41 3.78 -21.99
N ASN A 93 3.69 5.06 -22.31
CA ASN A 93 5.05 5.58 -22.42
C ASN A 93 5.78 5.58 -21.07
N LEU A 94 5.11 5.91 -19.97
CA LEU A 94 5.67 5.81 -18.62
C LEU A 94 5.97 4.35 -18.25
N LEU A 95 5.06 3.42 -18.56
CA LEU A 95 5.27 2.00 -18.31
C LEU A 95 6.49 1.45 -19.07
N LYS A 96 6.67 1.85 -20.34
CA LYS A 96 7.85 1.49 -21.16
C LYS A 96 9.16 2.02 -20.55
N GLN A 97 9.14 3.23 -19.98
CA GLN A 97 10.32 3.79 -19.31
C GLN A 97 10.67 3.03 -18.03
N LEU A 98 9.68 2.56 -17.27
CA LEU A 98 9.89 1.76 -16.06
C LEU A 98 10.25 0.31 -16.34
N GLN A 99 9.92 -0.20 -17.53
CA GLN A 99 10.05 -1.61 -17.88
C GLN A 99 11.47 -2.17 -17.68
N PRO A 100 12.57 -1.50 -18.08
CA PRO A 100 13.93 -2.04 -17.85
C PRO A 100 14.24 -2.23 -16.36
N LEU A 101 13.87 -1.27 -15.52
CA LEU A 101 14.06 -1.38 -14.07
C LEU A 101 13.24 -2.54 -13.49
N TYR A 102 11.96 -2.61 -13.85
CA TYR A 102 11.07 -3.67 -13.38
C TYR A 102 11.53 -5.07 -13.83
N GLN A 103 12.02 -5.21 -15.07
CA GLN A 103 12.54 -6.48 -15.58
C GLN A 103 13.78 -6.95 -14.83
N ASN A 104 14.72 -6.03 -14.51
CA ASN A 104 15.89 -6.35 -13.70
C ASN A 104 15.48 -6.76 -12.29
N LEU A 105 14.60 -6.00 -11.64
CA LEU A 105 14.07 -6.32 -10.32
C LEU A 105 13.34 -7.67 -10.32
N HIS A 106 12.44 -7.89 -11.27
CA HIS A 106 11.72 -9.15 -11.43
C HIS A 106 12.68 -10.34 -11.60
N THR A 107 13.71 -10.19 -12.44
CA THR A 107 14.71 -11.26 -12.68
C THR A 107 15.49 -11.56 -11.40
N TYR A 108 15.93 -10.53 -10.68
CA TYR A 108 16.60 -10.68 -9.39
C TYR A 108 15.71 -11.41 -8.38
N VAL A 109 14.48 -10.93 -8.19
CA VAL A 109 13.51 -11.50 -7.24
C VAL A 109 13.19 -12.94 -7.59
N ARG A 110 12.93 -13.23 -8.87
CA ARG A 110 12.71 -14.61 -9.35
C ARG A 110 13.87 -15.52 -8.99
N SER A 111 15.11 -15.10 -9.27
CA SER A 111 16.30 -15.91 -8.97
C SER A 111 16.44 -16.22 -7.47
N LYS A 112 16.15 -15.25 -6.60
CA LYS A 112 16.19 -15.43 -5.13
C LYS A 112 15.09 -16.36 -4.64
N LEU A 113 13.87 -16.18 -5.12
CA LEU A 113 12.75 -17.05 -4.74
C LEU A 113 12.94 -18.48 -5.25
N MET A 114 13.49 -18.67 -6.45
CA MET A 114 13.85 -20.01 -6.95
C MET A 114 14.85 -20.71 -6.03
N ALA A 115 15.86 -19.99 -5.51
CA ALA A 115 16.82 -20.56 -4.57
C ALA A 115 16.19 -20.97 -3.22
N VAL A 116 15.07 -20.34 -2.83
CA VAL A 116 14.34 -20.66 -1.59
C VAL A 116 13.35 -21.80 -1.78
N TYR A 117 12.55 -21.76 -2.84
CA TYR A 117 11.40 -22.65 -3.03
C TYR A 117 11.67 -23.86 -3.95
N GLY A 118 12.78 -23.86 -4.68
CA GLY A 118 13.11 -24.87 -5.67
C GLY A 118 12.69 -24.47 -7.08
N GLU A 119 13.51 -24.84 -8.07
CA GLU A 119 13.29 -24.55 -9.48
C GLU A 119 12.05 -25.27 -10.04
N ASP A 120 11.71 -26.45 -9.52
CA ASP A 120 10.54 -27.25 -9.90
C ASP A 120 9.20 -26.55 -9.65
N LYS A 121 9.19 -25.52 -8.80
CA LYS A 121 8.01 -24.71 -8.47
C LYS A 121 7.79 -23.52 -9.40
N PHE A 122 8.73 -23.26 -10.32
CA PHE A 122 8.67 -22.13 -11.24
C PHE A 122 8.41 -22.57 -12.68
N PRO A 123 7.59 -21.82 -13.44
CA PRO A 123 7.35 -22.14 -14.84
C PRO A 123 8.55 -21.76 -15.72
N GLU A 124 8.75 -22.51 -16.80
CA GLU A 124 9.74 -22.22 -17.85
C GLU A 124 9.46 -20.88 -18.56
N SER A 125 8.22 -20.40 -18.51
CA SER A 125 7.81 -19.12 -19.10
C SER A 125 8.42 -17.89 -18.43
N GLY A 126 9.21 -18.06 -17.36
CA GLY A 126 9.94 -16.99 -16.69
C GLY A 126 9.13 -16.21 -15.66
N HIS A 127 7.85 -16.53 -15.44
CA HIS A 127 7.01 -15.82 -14.47
C HIS A 127 7.29 -16.26 -13.01
N ILE A 128 6.98 -15.39 -12.05
CA ILE A 128 6.98 -15.71 -10.62
C ILE A 128 5.58 -16.20 -10.22
N PRO A 129 5.44 -17.32 -9.48
CA PRO A 129 4.16 -17.72 -8.90
C PRO A 129 3.58 -16.62 -7.98
N ALA A 130 2.36 -16.15 -8.29
CA ALA A 130 1.77 -14.96 -7.68
C ALA A 130 1.50 -15.04 -6.16
N HIS A 131 1.60 -16.22 -5.55
CA HIS A 131 1.42 -16.42 -4.11
C HIS A 131 2.71 -16.29 -3.29
N LEU A 132 3.86 -16.03 -3.94
CA LEU A 132 5.17 -15.94 -3.31
C LEU A 132 5.66 -14.51 -3.05
N LEU A 133 4.83 -13.50 -3.33
CA LEU A 133 5.23 -12.09 -3.35
C LEU A 133 4.91 -11.34 -2.04
N GLY A 134 4.66 -12.06 -0.94
CA GLY A 134 4.44 -11.45 0.38
C GLY A 134 3.09 -10.74 0.55
N ASN A 135 2.23 -10.75 -0.47
CA ASN A 135 0.99 -10.00 -0.53
C ASN A 135 -0.08 -10.77 -1.34
N MET A 136 -1.37 -10.60 -1.01
CA MET A 136 -2.49 -11.35 -1.62
C MET A 136 -2.61 -11.14 -3.15
N TRP A 137 -2.16 -9.99 -3.64
CA TRP A 137 -2.22 -9.58 -5.03
C TRP A 137 -0.84 -9.38 -5.66
N GLY A 138 0.24 -9.46 -4.87
CA GLY A 138 1.59 -9.21 -5.35
C GLY A 138 1.83 -7.76 -5.79
N GLN A 139 1.04 -6.82 -5.27
CA GLN A 139 1.10 -5.40 -5.66
C GLN A 139 2.26 -4.63 -4.99
N HIS A 140 2.84 -5.20 -3.93
CA HIS A 140 4.08 -4.75 -3.28
C HIS A 140 4.80 -5.97 -2.69
N TRP A 141 6.14 -5.96 -2.71
CA TRP A 141 7.00 -7.11 -2.40
C TRP A 141 7.90 -6.87 -1.17
N ASN A 142 7.63 -5.83 -0.38
CA ASN A 142 8.39 -5.46 0.81
C ASN A 142 8.41 -6.58 1.87
N ASN A 143 7.32 -7.32 2.04
CA ASN A 143 7.24 -8.40 3.04
C ASN A 143 8.21 -9.55 2.79
N ILE A 144 8.68 -9.75 1.55
CA ILE A 144 9.68 -10.77 1.22
C ILE A 144 11.10 -10.21 1.21
N TYR A 145 11.34 -8.97 1.65
CA TYR A 145 12.66 -8.34 1.62
C TYR A 145 13.73 -9.18 2.35
N HIS A 146 13.37 -9.84 3.46
CA HIS A 146 14.26 -10.76 4.19
C HIS A 146 14.80 -11.92 3.32
N LEU A 147 14.11 -12.30 2.24
CA LEU A 147 14.56 -13.30 1.24
C LEU A 147 15.39 -12.68 0.11
N LEU A 148 15.30 -11.36 -0.05
CA LEU A 148 15.85 -10.59 -1.16
C LEU A 148 17.07 -9.75 -0.78
N VAL A 149 17.49 -9.73 0.49
CA VAL A 149 18.59 -8.91 1.00
C VAL A 149 19.84 -9.07 0.11
N PRO A 150 20.30 -8.00 -0.57
CA PRO A 150 21.49 -8.07 -1.43
C PRO A 150 22.77 -8.27 -0.61
N PHE A 151 22.87 -7.61 0.55
CA PHE A 151 24.04 -7.61 1.43
C PHE A 151 23.68 -8.14 2.81
N LYS A 152 23.86 -9.45 3.04
CA LYS A 152 23.46 -10.13 4.29
C LYS A 152 24.14 -9.60 5.57
N ASN A 153 25.24 -8.88 5.43
CA ASN A 153 26.02 -8.35 6.54
C ASN A 153 25.61 -6.93 6.95
N LYS A 154 24.58 -6.36 6.32
CA LYS A 154 24.01 -5.06 6.68
C LYS A 154 22.63 -5.27 7.26
N GLU A 155 22.39 -4.67 8.42
CA GLU A 155 21.07 -4.68 9.04
C GLU A 155 20.13 -3.77 8.25
N ASP A 156 18.88 -4.19 8.13
CA ASP A 156 17.84 -3.36 7.55
C ASP A 156 17.39 -2.30 8.56
N ILE A 157 16.91 -1.17 8.06
CA ILE A 157 16.38 -0.12 8.93
C ILE A 157 14.93 -0.46 9.24
N ASP A 158 14.69 -1.03 10.43
CA ASP A 158 13.35 -1.17 11.01
C ASP A 158 13.31 -0.54 12.40
N VAL A 159 12.63 0.61 12.51
CA VAL A 159 12.50 1.35 13.77
C VAL A 159 11.33 0.88 14.63
N THR A 160 10.63 -0.19 14.24
CA THR A 160 9.45 -0.70 14.97
C THR A 160 9.75 -1.00 16.43
N GLN A 161 10.89 -1.64 16.72
CA GLN A 161 11.25 -1.95 18.10
C GLN A 161 11.61 -0.68 18.89
N ALA A 162 12.38 0.25 18.28
CA ALA A 162 12.70 1.53 18.89
C ALA A 162 11.45 2.36 19.22
N MET A 163 10.45 2.38 18.32
CA MET A 163 9.16 3.01 18.57
C MET A 163 8.46 2.40 19.79
N ARG A 164 8.45 1.08 19.92
CA ARG A 164 7.83 0.37 21.05
C ARG A 164 8.57 0.63 22.36
N ASP A 165 9.90 0.59 22.35
CA ASP A 165 10.74 0.86 23.51
C ASP A 165 10.59 2.30 24.00
N GLN A 166 10.34 3.24 23.09
CA GLN A 166 10.02 4.65 23.38
C GLN A 166 8.54 4.88 23.75
N GLY A 167 7.72 3.83 23.81
CA GLY A 167 6.32 3.93 24.22
C GLY A 167 5.40 4.60 23.20
N TYR A 168 5.70 4.50 21.90
CA TYR A 168 4.81 5.01 20.86
C TYR A 168 3.42 4.38 20.97
N THR A 169 2.42 5.22 20.76
CA THR A 169 1.02 4.82 20.60
C THR A 169 0.54 5.22 19.21
N PRO A 170 -0.58 4.65 18.71
CA PRO A 170 -1.21 5.14 17.49
C PRO A 170 -1.35 6.66 17.48
N LYS A 171 -1.89 7.25 18.56
CA LYS A 171 -2.02 8.70 18.66
C LYS A 171 -0.68 9.43 18.51
N LYS A 172 0.39 8.95 19.17
CA LYS A 172 1.72 9.56 19.05
C LYS A 172 2.27 9.51 17.62
N MET A 173 1.99 8.45 16.86
CA MET A 173 2.39 8.36 15.45
C MET A 173 1.71 9.45 14.60
N PHE A 174 0.44 9.78 14.87
CA PHE A 174 -0.25 10.89 14.22
C PHE A 174 0.27 12.25 14.66
N GLU A 175 0.63 12.40 15.94
CA GLU A 175 1.24 13.63 16.45
C GLU A 175 2.59 13.88 15.77
N VAL A 176 3.42 12.84 15.61
CA VAL A 176 4.68 12.91 14.84
C VAL A 176 4.43 13.31 13.39
N ALA A 177 3.39 12.78 12.76
CA ALA A 177 3.01 13.20 11.41
C ALA A 177 2.54 14.66 11.36
N GLU A 178 1.72 15.14 12.30
CA GLU A 178 1.35 16.56 12.40
C GLU A 178 2.58 17.46 12.58
N GLU A 179 3.54 17.06 13.44
CA GLU A 179 4.81 17.76 13.63
C GLU A 179 5.59 17.87 12.31
N PHE A 180 5.63 16.80 11.50
CA PHE A 180 6.24 16.83 10.17
C PHE A 180 5.55 17.85 9.25
N PHE A 181 4.23 17.77 9.08
CA PHE A 181 3.49 18.68 8.20
C PHE A 181 3.60 20.15 8.64
N THR A 182 3.49 20.41 9.94
CA THR A 182 3.60 21.77 10.47
C THR A 182 5.02 22.31 10.38
N SER A 183 6.05 21.45 10.41
CA SER A 183 7.44 21.87 10.15
C SER A 183 7.66 22.38 8.71
N LEU A 184 6.82 21.96 7.77
CA LEU A 184 6.78 22.47 6.39
C LEU A 184 5.94 23.75 6.26
N GLY A 185 5.35 24.25 7.35
CA GLY A 185 4.47 25.42 7.36
C GLY A 185 3.01 25.14 7.00
N LEU A 186 2.59 23.86 6.96
CA LEU A 186 1.21 23.48 6.71
C LEU A 186 0.33 23.61 7.97
N GLU A 187 -0.99 23.52 7.77
CA GLU A 187 -1.96 23.71 8.86
C GLU A 187 -1.89 22.58 9.89
N LYS A 188 -2.19 22.89 11.16
CA LYS A 188 -2.44 21.87 12.18
C LYS A 188 -3.76 21.14 11.91
N MET A 189 -3.86 19.89 12.36
CA MET A 189 -5.11 19.15 12.31
C MET A 189 -6.14 19.82 13.22
N PRO A 190 -7.41 19.95 12.77
CA PRO A 190 -8.46 20.55 13.58
C PRO A 190 -8.80 19.67 14.79
N ALA A 191 -9.38 20.26 15.83
CA ALA A 191 -9.79 19.50 17.03
C ALA A 191 -10.76 18.35 16.73
N THR A 192 -11.62 18.52 15.72
CA THR A 192 -12.54 17.46 15.26
C THR A 192 -11.79 16.24 14.74
N PHE A 193 -10.67 16.43 14.02
CA PHE A 193 -9.84 15.32 13.55
C PHE A 193 -9.40 14.43 14.72
N TRP A 194 -8.91 15.03 15.80
CA TRP A 194 -8.43 14.29 16.97
C TRP A 194 -9.54 13.60 17.76
N ASN A 195 -10.75 14.17 17.76
CA ASN A 195 -11.89 13.63 18.51
C ASN A 195 -12.62 12.51 17.75
N ASP A 196 -12.69 12.61 16.42
CA ASP A 196 -13.57 11.76 15.60
C ASP A 196 -12.81 10.68 14.83
N THR A 197 -11.48 10.77 14.74
CA THR A 197 -10.64 9.77 14.05
C THR A 197 -10.56 8.46 14.83
N ILE A 198 -10.94 7.35 14.18
CA ILE A 198 -10.82 6.00 14.73
C ILE A 198 -9.40 5.45 14.51
N MET A 199 -8.43 5.87 15.31
CA MET A 199 -7.03 5.45 15.19
C MET A 199 -6.82 3.95 15.53
N VAL A 200 -7.69 3.41 16.38
CA VAL A 200 -7.70 2.02 16.85
C VAL A 200 -9.11 1.46 16.72
N ASN A 201 -9.23 0.21 16.27
CA ASN A 201 -10.55 -0.41 16.13
C ASN A 201 -11.24 -0.56 17.50
N PRO A 202 -12.50 -0.11 17.66
CA PRO A 202 -13.25 -0.32 18.89
C PRO A 202 -13.48 -1.82 19.15
N PRO A 203 -13.42 -2.27 20.41
CA PRO A 203 -13.72 -3.65 20.76
C PRO A 203 -15.11 -4.09 20.27
N GLY A 204 -15.19 -5.23 19.59
CA GLY A 204 -16.47 -5.83 19.17
C GLY A 204 -17.09 -5.24 17.90
N VAL A 205 -16.43 -4.31 17.20
CA VAL A 205 -16.94 -3.72 15.96
C VAL A 205 -16.26 -4.36 14.74
N GLU A 206 -17.07 -4.96 13.87
CA GLU A 206 -16.60 -5.39 12.55
C GLU A 206 -16.63 -4.22 11.56
N MET A 207 -15.48 -3.92 10.95
CA MET A 207 -15.36 -2.84 9.97
C MET A 207 -14.41 -3.21 8.84
N VAL A 208 -14.55 -2.52 7.71
CA VAL A 208 -13.58 -2.57 6.60
C VAL A 208 -12.31 -1.85 7.05
N CYS A 209 -11.20 -2.58 7.17
CA CYS A 209 -9.96 -2.12 7.79
C CYS A 209 -8.95 -1.46 6.85
N HIS A 210 -9.22 -1.41 5.54
CA HIS A 210 -8.34 -0.71 4.60
C HIS A 210 -8.22 0.77 4.99
N ALA A 211 -6.98 1.28 5.02
CA ALA A 211 -6.72 2.69 5.25
C ALA A 211 -7.38 3.52 4.14
N SER A 212 -7.94 4.65 4.52
CA SER A 212 -8.64 5.54 3.60
C SER A 212 -8.85 6.88 4.28
N ALA A 213 -8.33 7.95 3.71
CA ALA A 213 -8.70 9.28 4.15
C ALA A 213 -10.11 9.59 3.65
N TRP A 214 -11.05 9.57 4.58
CA TRP A 214 -12.26 10.37 4.45
C TRP A 214 -11.95 11.70 5.14
N ASP A 215 -12.87 12.64 5.05
CA ASP A 215 -12.88 13.81 5.95
C ASP A 215 -12.59 13.41 7.42
N PHE A 216 -12.84 12.14 7.83
CA PHE A 216 -12.32 11.52 9.06
C PHE A 216 -12.04 10.01 8.90
N ILE A 217 -10.92 9.50 9.44
CA ILE A 217 -10.62 8.08 9.84
C ILE A 217 -9.42 7.43 9.13
N ILE A 218 -8.34 7.14 9.87
CA ILE A 218 -7.29 6.16 9.50
C ILE A 218 -7.44 4.95 10.44
N LYS A 219 -7.64 3.74 9.91
CA LYS A 219 -8.07 2.56 10.67
C LYS A 219 -6.89 1.66 11.09
N ARG A 220 -6.90 1.27 12.38
CA ARG A 220 -6.06 0.22 12.99
C ARG A 220 -4.56 0.40 12.76
N THR A 221 -3.98 1.35 13.48
CA THR A 221 -2.52 1.49 13.50
C THR A 221 -1.91 0.52 14.51
N LEU A 222 -1.17 -0.49 14.04
CA LEU A 222 -0.21 -1.19 14.91
C LEU A 222 1.05 -0.34 15.00
N VAL A 223 1.71 -0.33 16.16
CA VAL A 223 2.98 0.40 16.32
C VAL A 223 4.08 -0.35 15.57
N THR A 224 4.32 0.11 14.35
CA THR A 224 5.25 -0.42 13.35
C THR A 224 5.71 0.71 12.44
N MET A 225 6.93 0.61 11.90
CA MET A 225 7.46 1.57 10.93
C MET A 225 6.56 1.72 9.69
N GLU A 226 6.05 0.61 9.14
CA GLU A 226 5.14 0.63 7.98
C GLU A 226 3.90 1.51 8.23
N ASN A 227 3.19 1.27 9.34
CA ASN A 227 2.03 2.09 9.70
C ASN A 227 2.38 3.56 10.00
N LEU A 228 3.62 3.87 10.41
CA LEU A 228 4.05 5.26 10.55
C LEU A 228 4.05 5.95 9.19
N PHE A 229 4.55 5.29 8.14
CA PHE A 229 4.54 5.84 6.79
C PHE A 229 3.13 5.93 6.21
N VAL A 230 2.28 4.92 6.45
CA VAL A 230 0.87 4.96 6.07
C VAL A 230 0.16 6.16 6.72
N ILE A 231 0.39 6.43 8.01
CA ILE A 231 -0.20 7.62 8.65
C ILE A 231 0.23 8.92 7.95
N HIS A 232 1.50 9.04 7.55
CA HIS A 232 1.95 10.23 6.83
C HIS A 232 1.29 10.36 5.46
N HIS A 233 1.14 9.25 4.74
CA HIS A 233 0.42 9.22 3.47
C HIS A 233 -1.02 9.73 3.65
N GLU A 234 -1.75 9.13 4.58
CA GLU A 234 -3.16 9.44 4.81
C GLU A 234 -3.36 10.85 5.38
N MET A 235 -2.46 11.33 6.24
CA MET A 235 -2.50 12.72 6.70
C MET A 235 -2.14 13.72 5.58
N GLY A 236 -1.43 13.29 4.54
CA GLY A 236 -1.24 14.06 3.31
C GLY A 236 -2.56 14.35 2.59
N HIS A 237 -3.47 13.37 2.54
CA HIS A 237 -4.83 13.61 2.05
C HIS A 237 -5.61 14.61 2.92
N ILE A 238 -5.51 14.50 4.25
CA ILE A 238 -6.17 15.46 5.17
C ILE A 238 -5.63 16.87 4.97
N GLN A 239 -4.32 17.02 4.80
CA GLN A 239 -3.74 18.32 4.44
C GLN A 239 -4.32 18.85 3.13
N TYR A 240 -4.47 18.00 2.12
CA TYR A 240 -5.09 18.42 0.86
C TYR A 240 -6.53 18.92 1.08
N PHE A 241 -7.34 18.22 1.89
CA PHE A 241 -8.68 18.67 2.29
C PHE A 241 -8.66 20.07 2.93
N LEU A 242 -7.73 20.31 3.85
CA LEU A 242 -7.58 21.59 4.53
C LEU A 242 -7.19 22.71 3.56
N GLN A 243 -6.34 22.44 2.57
CA GLN A 243 -5.88 23.46 1.62
C GLN A 243 -7.00 23.96 0.69
N TYR A 244 -7.88 23.09 0.22
CA TYR A 244 -8.99 23.50 -0.66
C TYR A 244 -10.34 23.71 0.07
N LYS A 245 -10.36 23.68 1.41
CA LYS A 245 -11.60 23.81 2.21
C LYS A 245 -12.43 25.07 1.94
N ASN A 246 -11.82 26.12 1.37
CA ASN A 246 -12.50 27.37 1.04
C ASN A 246 -12.97 27.44 -0.43
N GLN A 247 -12.66 26.44 -1.25
CA GLN A 247 -13.19 26.36 -2.62
C GLN A 247 -14.68 25.99 -2.60
N PRO A 248 -15.45 26.32 -3.66
CA PRO A 248 -16.79 25.79 -3.85
C PRO A 248 -16.75 24.26 -3.83
N VAL A 249 -17.77 23.60 -3.25
CA VAL A 249 -17.78 22.14 -3.03
C VAL A 249 -17.47 21.33 -4.30
N LYS A 250 -17.93 21.80 -5.47
CA LYS A 250 -17.66 21.17 -6.77
C LYS A 250 -16.18 21.13 -7.17
N PHE A 251 -15.34 21.97 -6.55
CA PHE A 251 -13.91 22.08 -6.81
C PHE A 251 -13.06 21.63 -5.61
N ARG A 252 -13.64 20.92 -4.63
CA ARG A 252 -12.93 20.37 -3.47
C ARG A 252 -12.45 18.95 -3.75
N GLU A 253 -11.65 18.82 -4.79
CA GLU A 253 -11.02 17.58 -5.20
C GLU A 253 -9.55 17.88 -5.56
N GLY A 254 -8.72 16.83 -5.66
CA GLY A 254 -7.37 16.99 -6.21
C GLY A 254 -7.42 17.49 -7.66
N ALA A 255 -6.31 18.04 -8.17
CA ALA A 255 -6.24 18.47 -9.57
C ALA A 255 -6.59 17.33 -10.55
N ASN A 256 -6.23 16.11 -10.17
CA ASN A 256 -6.79 14.86 -10.65
C ASN A 256 -6.61 13.79 -9.55
N ASN A 257 -7.12 12.58 -9.75
CA ASN A 257 -7.03 11.50 -8.76
C ASN A 257 -5.57 11.15 -8.39
N GLY A 258 -4.62 11.25 -9.34
CA GLY A 258 -3.21 10.96 -9.09
C GLY A 258 -2.53 11.96 -8.15
N PHE A 259 -2.93 13.24 -8.19
CA PHE A 259 -2.39 14.24 -7.27
C PHE A 259 -2.78 13.97 -5.82
N HIS A 260 -3.98 13.45 -5.57
CA HIS A 260 -4.43 13.18 -4.20
C HIS A 260 -3.57 12.11 -3.53
N GLU A 261 -3.25 11.04 -4.26
CA GLU A 261 -2.36 9.95 -3.83
C GLU A 261 -0.90 10.39 -3.73
N ALA A 262 -0.40 11.13 -4.73
CA ALA A 262 1.01 11.52 -4.79
C ALA A 262 1.45 12.41 -3.63
N ILE A 263 0.57 13.30 -3.13
CA ILE A 263 0.90 14.16 -1.98
C ILE A 263 1.16 13.33 -0.72
N GLY A 264 0.36 12.28 -0.47
CA GLY A 264 0.60 11.37 0.65
C GLY A 264 1.96 10.68 0.52
N ASP A 265 2.25 10.11 -0.66
CA ASP A 265 3.47 9.36 -0.90
C ASP A 265 4.74 10.23 -0.83
N VAL A 266 4.72 11.46 -1.36
CA VAL A 266 5.87 12.37 -1.29
C VAL A 266 6.27 12.67 0.16
N MET A 267 5.28 12.77 1.05
CA MET A 267 5.50 13.03 2.47
C MET A 267 6.06 11.78 3.16
N ALA A 268 5.48 10.61 2.87
CA ALA A 268 5.98 9.33 3.36
C ALA A 268 7.42 9.03 2.88
N LEU A 269 7.77 9.40 1.64
CA LEU A 269 9.13 9.26 1.11
C LEU A 269 10.14 10.07 1.91
N SER A 270 9.81 11.30 2.29
CA SER A 270 10.70 12.14 3.10
C SER A 270 10.91 11.55 4.51
N VAL A 271 9.86 10.99 5.09
CA VAL A 271 9.84 10.43 6.45
C VAL A 271 10.53 9.08 6.55
N SER A 272 10.51 8.30 5.46
CA SER A 272 11.18 6.98 5.40
C SER A 272 12.70 7.06 5.25
N THR A 273 13.27 8.27 5.09
CA THR A 273 14.72 8.42 5.00
C THR A 273 15.41 8.13 6.34
N PRO A 274 16.60 7.48 6.33
CA PRO A 274 17.38 7.25 7.55
C PRO A 274 17.71 8.54 8.30
N GLU A 275 17.97 9.63 7.56
CA GLU A 275 18.23 10.96 8.11
C GLU A 275 17.04 11.49 8.92
N HIS A 276 15.83 11.37 8.37
CA HIS A 276 14.63 11.77 9.09
C HIS A 276 14.40 10.91 10.33
N LEU A 277 14.48 9.59 10.19
CA LEU A 277 14.32 8.64 11.30
C LEU A 277 15.32 8.90 12.43
N HIS A 278 16.55 9.28 12.10
CA HIS A 278 17.55 9.70 13.08
C HIS A 278 17.18 11.02 13.77
N LYS A 279 16.72 12.02 13.02
CA LYS A 279 16.31 13.33 13.55
C LYS A 279 15.14 13.22 14.55
N ILE A 280 14.24 12.25 14.36
CA ILE A 280 13.13 11.97 15.29
C ILE A 280 13.50 10.96 16.38
N ASN A 281 14.80 10.65 16.54
CA ASN A 281 15.37 9.72 17.53
C ASN A 281 14.85 8.28 17.42
N LEU A 282 14.40 7.86 16.25
CA LEU A 282 14.01 6.46 16.00
C LEU A 282 15.16 5.61 15.46
N LEU A 283 16.24 6.24 15.00
CA LEU A 283 17.45 5.60 14.53
C LEU A 283 18.68 6.22 15.21
N ASP A 284 19.60 5.40 15.74
CA ASP A 284 20.75 5.92 16.51
C ASP A 284 21.85 6.51 15.62
N LYS A 285 22.05 5.96 14.41
CA LYS A 285 23.10 6.38 13.49
C LYS A 285 22.59 6.33 12.05
N VAL A 286 23.01 7.31 11.26
CA VAL A 286 22.85 7.29 9.81
C VAL A 286 24.13 6.72 9.20
N GLU A 287 24.06 5.52 8.64
CA GLU A 287 25.16 4.98 7.84
C GLU A 287 25.12 5.60 6.44
N ASN A 288 26.06 6.50 6.13
CA ASN A 288 26.31 6.97 4.76
C ASN A 288 27.22 5.96 4.06
N ASP A 289 26.61 5.00 3.37
CA ASP A 289 27.35 3.93 2.72
C ASP A 289 27.65 4.26 1.24
N GLU A 290 28.90 4.67 0.97
CA GLU A 290 29.43 4.85 -0.40
C GLU A 290 29.41 3.55 -1.24
N ALA A 291 29.17 2.39 -0.61
CA ALA A 291 29.03 1.11 -1.29
C ALA A 291 27.76 1.04 -2.17
N TYR A 292 26.71 1.80 -1.86
CA TYR A 292 25.50 1.85 -2.70
C TYR A 292 25.71 2.68 -3.97
N THR A 293 26.60 3.68 -3.94
CA THR A 293 26.91 4.56 -5.08
C THR A 293 27.91 3.94 -6.06
N ASN A 294 28.90 3.18 -5.59
CA ASN A 294 30.01 2.71 -6.44
C ASN A 294 29.72 1.48 -7.32
N HIS A 295 28.58 0.80 -7.17
CA HIS A 295 28.20 -0.32 -8.05
C HIS A 295 27.34 0.07 -9.24
N HIS A 296 26.88 1.33 -9.32
CA HIS A 296 26.24 1.84 -10.53
C HIS A 296 27.22 1.93 -11.71
N ASP A 297 28.51 2.12 -11.42
CA ASP A 297 29.59 2.24 -12.42
C ASP A 297 30.17 0.89 -12.88
N GLN A 298 29.76 -0.23 -12.29
CA GLN A 298 30.22 -1.58 -12.69
C GLN A 298 29.18 -2.38 -13.49
N LEU A 299 28.00 -1.79 -13.73
CA LEU A 299 26.90 -2.41 -14.49
C LEU A 299 26.48 -1.60 -15.72
N ILE A 300 27.34 -0.69 -16.20
CA ILE A 300 27.24 -0.02 -17.51
C ILE A 300 28.36 -0.53 -18.43
#